data_AF-A0A3L7ZZA3-F1
#
_entry.id   AF-A0A3L7ZZA3-F1
#
_cell.length_a   1.000
_cell.length_b   1.000
_cell.length_c   1.000
_cell.angle_alpha   90.00
_cell.angle_beta   90.00
_cell.angle_gamma   90.00
#
_symmetry.space_group_name_H-M   'P 1'
#
loop_
_entity.id
_entity.type
_entity.pdbx_description
1 polymer ?
#
loop_
_entity_poly.entity_id
_entity_poly.type
_entity_poly.pdbx_seq_one_letter_code
_entity_poly.pdbx_strand_id
1 'polypeptide(L)'
;MAIFSEANMISSVAAHLPYGQNFKAGIHAIVKEVKLRRFYSNAAYDSTANLIRPMADAPLLYITKGKESTFDAYIGYSEDCLVIVPCEQEMWHYENVEIDEPDLTSMLMQFAVNVESPVDPHDILPIYHFSQIDNCEIKKNWVGAYVCAINFVNGDFIKILLPPLGGLFGGMPNHSSYRKAILELLMSKSQQHPATD
;
A
#
# COMPACT_ATOMS: atom_id res chain seq x y z
N MET A 1 6.14 16.67 14.06
CA MET A 1 5.02 16.03 14.80
C MET A 1 5.51 14.71 15.36
N ALA A 2 5.00 14.23 16.50
CA ALA A 2 5.37 12.90 16.98
C ALA A 2 4.72 11.83 16.08
N ILE A 3 5.52 10.90 15.56
CA ILE A 3 5.07 9.75 14.75
C ILE A 3 4.21 8.79 15.58
N PHE A 4 4.43 8.72 16.90
CA PHE A 4 3.61 7.91 17.81
C PHE A 4 2.42 8.73 18.33
N SER A 5 1.48 9.07 17.44
CA SER A 5 0.27 9.82 17.78
C SER A 5 -0.96 9.16 17.15
N GLU A 6 -1.88 8.69 17.98
CA GLU A 6 -3.12 8.07 17.51
C GLU A 6 -3.99 9.06 16.72
N ALA A 7 -4.08 10.31 17.17
CA ALA A 7 -4.84 11.35 16.47
C ALA A 7 -4.26 11.64 15.07
N ASN A 8 -2.94 11.70 14.95
CA ASN A 8 -2.28 11.93 13.65
C ASN A 8 -2.51 10.72 12.74
N MET A 9 -2.34 9.51 13.27
CA MET A 9 -2.58 8.26 12.54
C MET A 9 -4.01 8.22 11.99
N ILE A 10 -5.01 8.49 12.83
CA ILE A 10 -6.42 8.52 12.43
C ILE A 10 -6.63 9.56 11.32
N SER A 11 -6.13 10.79 11.51
CA SER A 11 -6.29 11.87 10.55
C SER A 11 -5.62 11.55 9.21
N SER A 12 -4.41 11.01 9.22
CA SER A 12 -3.64 10.67 8.02
C SER A 12 -4.29 9.51 7.25
N VAL A 13 -4.76 8.47 7.93
CA VAL A 13 -5.46 7.36 7.29
C VAL A 13 -6.81 7.81 6.74
N ALA A 14 -7.61 8.52 7.53
CA ALA A 14 -8.95 8.95 7.14
C ALA A 14 -8.96 9.86 5.90
N ALA A 15 -7.93 10.70 5.73
CA ALA A 15 -7.77 11.55 4.56
C ALA A 15 -7.63 10.78 3.22
N HIS A 16 -7.25 9.50 3.28
CA HIS A 16 -7.01 8.65 2.11
C HIS A 16 -8.03 7.51 1.98
N LEU A 17 -9.03 7.45 2.87
CA LEU A 17 -10.08 6.45 2.75
C LEU A 17 -10.97 6.75 1.53
N PRO A 18 -11.34 5.72 0.74
CA PRO A 18 -12.31 5.89 -0.33
C PRO A 18 -13.65 6.42 0.18
N TYR A 19 -14.40 7.08 -0.70
CA TYR A 19 -15.71 7.65 -0.36
C TYR A 19 -16.64 6.61 0.29
N GLY A 20 -17.25 6.98 1.42
CA GLY A 20 -18.17 6.13 2.18
C GLY A 20 -17.51 5.13 3.13
N GLN A 21 -16.19 5.02 3.14
CA GLN A 21 -15.44 4.20 4.10
C GLN A 21 -15.18 4.98 5.40
N ASN A 22 -15.24 4.29 6.53
CA ASN A 22 -14.96 4.86 7.85
C ASN A 22 -13.79 4.15 8.51
N PHE A 23 -12.92 4.92 9.16
CA PHE A 23 -11.81 4.37 9.93
C PHE A 23 -12.31 3.38 11.00
N LYS A 24 -11.69 2.19 11.07
CA LYS A 24 -11.97 1.18 12.11
C LYS A 24 -10.83 1.01 13.08
N ALA A 25 -9.61 0.90 12.58
CA ALA A 25 -8.42 0.75 13.40
C ALA A 25 -7.17 1.09 12.59
N GLY A 26 -6.10 1.41 13.29
CA GLY A 26 -4.83 1.71 12.67
C GLY A 26 -3.68 1.75 13.65
N ILE A 27 -2.47 1.69 13.13
CA ILE A 27 -1.26 1.45 13.91
C ILE A 27 -0.09 2.16 13.24
N HIS A 28 0.86 2.60 14.06
CA HIS A 28 2.19 2.90 13.58
C HIS A 28 2.95 1.59 13.31
N ALA A 29 3.49 1.45 12.10
CA ALA A 29 4.23 0.28 11.67
C ALA A 29 5.52 0.70 10.95
N ILE A 30 6.41 -0.28 10.75
CA ILE A 30 7.60 -0.10 9.95
C ILE A 30 7.40 -0.85 8.63
N VAL A 31 7.36 -0.14 7.52
CA VAL A 31 7.43 -0.76 6.20
C VAL A 31 8.88 -1.17 5.97
N LYS A 32 9.10 -2.44 5.64
CA LYS A 32 10.42 -3.01 5.37
C LYS A 32 10.74 -3.07 3.89
N GLU A 33 9.72 -3.23 3.07
CA GLU A 33 9.83 -3.38 1.63
C GLU A 33 8.49 -3.06 1.00
N VAL A 34 8.49 -2.39 -0.14
CA VAL A 34 7.29 -2.05 -0.88
C VAL A 34 7.60 -2.00 -2.37
N LYS A 35 6.74 -2.60 -3.17
CA LYS A 35 6.76 -2.55 -4.63
C LYS A 35 5.34 -2.37 -5.13
N LEU A 36 5.06 -1.19 -5.64
CA LEU A 36 3.79 -0.81 -6.25
C LEU A 36 3.94 -0.82 -7.77
N ARG A 37 2.90 -1.30 -8.45
CA ARG A 37 2.81 -1.53 -9.89
C ARG A 37 1.52 -0.88 -10.37
N ARG A 38 1.63 0.09 -11.26
CA ARG A 38 0.48 0.80 -11.81
C ARG A 38 0.54 0.73 -13.31
N PHE A 39 -0.60 0.38 -13.90
CA PHE A 39 -0.82 0.43 -15.34
C PHE A 39 -1.71 1.63 -15.61
N TYR A 40 -1.38 2.42 -16.63
CA TYR A 40 -2.12 3.59 -17.03
C TYR A 40 -2.43 3.52 -18.52
N SER A 41 -3.72 3.62 -18.87
CA SER A 41 -4.16 3.73 -20.25
C SER A 41 -4.31 5.19 -20.63
N ASN A 42 -4.13 5.51 -21.91
CA ASN A 42 -4.21 6.89 -22.42
C ASN A 42 -3.29 7.84 -21.64
N ALA A 43 -2.07 7.41 -21.35
CA ALA A 43 -1.16 8.14 -20.49
C ALA A 43 0.29 8.01 -20.95
N ALA A 44 1.06 9.07 -20.73
CA ALA A 44 2.51 9.06 -20.93
C ALA A 44 3.22 9.73 -19.75
N TYR A 45 4.47 9.33 -19.51
CA TYR A 45 5.31 9.93 -18.47
C TYR A 45 6.04 11.17 -19.03
N ASP A 46 5.76 12.35 -18.46
CA ASP A 46 6.47 13.60 -18.73
C ASP A 46 7.67 13.70 -17.78
N SER A 47 8.86 13.38 -18.28
CA SER A 47 10.11 13.43 -17.51
C SER A 47 10.57 14.85 -17.16
N THR A 48 10.00 15.88 -17.81
CA THR A 48 10.36 17.28 -17.53
C THR A 48 9.59 17.79 -16.31
N ALA A 49 8.31 17.43 -16.22
CA ALA A 49 7.46 17.79 -15.09
C ALA A 49 7.44 16.73 -13.98
N ASN A 50 7.96 15.52 -14.23
CA ASN A 50 7.81 14.33 -13.39
C ASN A 50 6.34 13.97 -13.12
N LEU A 51 5.50 14.02 -14.16
CA LEU A 51 4.07 13.75 -14.06
C LEU A 51 3.64 12.69 -15.07
N ILE A 52 2.61 11.93 -14.72
CA ILE A 52 1.86 11.10 -15.67
C ILE A 52 0.79 12.01 -16.26
N ARG A 53 0.74 12.16 -17.58
CA ARG A 53 -0.23 13.05 -18.25
C ARG A 53 -1.19 12.27 -19.13
N PRO A 54 -2.45 12.71 -19.25
CA PRO A 54 -3.37 12.21 -20.28
C PRO A 54 -2.74 12.36 -21.67
N MET A 55 -2.72 11.27 -22.43
CA MET A 55 -2.28 11.23 -23.82
C MET A 55 -3.13 10.19 -24.55
N ALA A 56 -4.06 10.65 -25.39
CA ALA A 56 -4.92 9.77 -26.17
C ALA A 56 -4.10 8.86 -27.08
N ASP A 57 -4.53 7.61 -27.22
CA ASP A 57 -3.91 6.58 -28.08
C ASP A 57 -2.44 6.24 -27.73
N ALA A 58 -1.96 6.66 -26.55
CA ALA A 58 -0.66 6.24 -26.05
C ALA A 58 -0.64 4.74 -25.74
N PRO A 59 0.53 4.07 -25.90
CA PRO A 59 0.74 2.71 -25.39
C PRO A 59 0.41 2.60 -23.90
N LEU A 60 0.22 1.37 -23.42
CA LEU A 60 -0.04 1.14 -22.01
C LEU A 60 1.21 1.51 -21.20
N LEU A 61 1.08 2.49 -20.31
CA LEU A 61 2.18 2.93 -19.46
C LEU A 61 2.23 2.09 -18.18
N TYR A 62 3.36 1.44 -17.95
CA TYR A 62 3.63 0.71 -16.72
C TYR A 62 4.61 1.49 -15.84
N ILE A 63 4.24 1.72 -14.58
CA ILE A 63 5.08 2.36 -13.58
C ILE A 63 5.29 1.43 -12.40
N THR A 64 6.55 1.30 -11.98
CA THR A 64 6.88 0.76 -10.67
C THR A 64 7.34 1.86 -9.72
N LYS A 65 6.84 1.79 -8.49
CA LYS A 65 7.28 2.62 -7.37
C LYS A 65 7.68 1.69 -6.24
N GLY A 66 8.93 1.75 -5.81
CA GLY A 66 9.43 0.81 -4.82
C GLY A 66 10.46 1.41 -3.87
N LYS A 67 10.64 0.71 -2.74
CA LYS A 67 11.63 1.05 -1.72
C LYS A 67 11.98 -0.19 -0.91
N GLU A 68 13.27 -0.47 -0.78
CA GLU A 68 13.81 -1.57 0.04
C GLU A 68 14.38 -1.09 1.39
N SER A 69 14.48 0.23 1.60
CA SER A 69 14.86 0.80 2.90
C SER A 69 13.64 0.89 3.81
N THR A 70 13.85 0.62 5.10
CA THR A 70 12.78 0.67 6.11
C THR A 70 12.32 2.10 6.37
N PHE A 71 11.02 2.32 6.54
CA PHE A 71 10.46 3.61 6.93
C PHE A 71 9.21 3.46 7.82
N ASP A 72 8.90 4.52 8.55
CA ASP A 72 7.73 4.59 9.42
C ASP A 72 6.47 4.92 8.61
N ALA A 73 5.40 4.15 8.83
CA ALA A 73 4.12 4.38 8.17
C ALA A 73 2.96 4.17 9.15
N TYR A 74 1.87 4.88 8.92
CA TYR A 74 0.57 4.56 9.46
C TYR A 74 -0.10 3.53 8.58
N ILE A 75 -0.55 2.44 9.21
CA ILE A 75 -1.36 1.41 8.56
C ILE A 75 -2.72 1.49 9.21
N GLY A 76 -3.76 1.74 8.44
CA GLY A 76 -5.12 1.74 8.95
C GLY A 76 -6.06 1.02 8.00
N TYR A 77 -7.23 0.68 8.52
CA TYR A 77 -8.23 -0.01 7.73
C TYR A 77 -9.64 0.49 8.04
N SER A 78 -10.53 0.32 7.07
CA SER A 78 -11.95 0.66 7.13
C SER A 78 -12.84 -0.60 7.03
N GLU A 79 -14.09 -0.48 6.63
CA GLU A 79 -14.96 -1.63 6.41
C GLU A 79 -14.40 -2.62 5.37
N ASP A 80 -13.78 -2.12 4.29
CA ASP A 80 -13.28 -2.97 3.21
C ASP A 80 -11.90 -2.55 2.67
N CYS A 81 -11.26 -1.52 3.22
CA CYS A 81 -9.99 -1.03 2.68
C CYS A 81 -8.84 -1.07 3.69
N LEU A 82 -7.65 -1.37 3.20
CA LEU A 82 -6.36 -1.20 3.85
C LEU A 82 -5.67 0.04 3.24
N VAL A 83 -5.15 0.91 4.10
CA VAL A 83 -4.44 2.12 3.70
C VAL A 83 -3.10 2.15 4.41
N ILE A 84 -2.02 2.42 3.67
CA ILE A 84 -0.68 2.61 4.23
C ILE A 84 -0.16 3.99 3.83
N VAL A 85 0.12 4.83 4.81
CA VAL A 85 0.55 6.22 4.61
C VAL A 85 1.92 6.41 5.26
N PRO A 86 2.97 6.81 4.52
CA PRO A 86 4.25 7.18 5.12
C PRO A 86 4.07 8.26 6.19
N CYS A 87 4.75 8.13 7.33
CA CYS A 87 4.67 9.10 8.42
C CYS A 87 5.45 10.38 8.12
N GLU A 88 6.44 10.29 7.22
CA GLU A 88 7.35 11.35 6.82
C GLU A 88 7.54 11.34 5.29
N GLN A 89 8.23 12.33 4.76
CA GLN A 89 8.55 12.39 3.34
C GLN A 89 9.62 11.37 3.00
N GLU A 90 9.28 10.46 2.08
CA GLU A 90 10.16 9.36 1.69
C GLU A 90 10.78 9.58 0.31
N MET A 91 12.00 9.08 0.14
CA MET A 91 12.63 8.91 -1.18
C MET A 91 12.29 7.54 -1.73
N TRP A 92 11.89 7.52 -3.00
CA TRP A 92 11.38 6.35 -3.71
C TRP A 92 12.17 6.11 -4.99
N HIS A 93 12.29 4.83 -5.37
CA HIS A 93 12.77 4.45 -6.69
C HIS A 93 11.57 4.31 -7.65
N TYR A 94 11.71 4.87 -8.84
CA TYR A 94 10.67 4.85 -9.86
C TYR A 94 11.23 4.34 -11.18
N GLU A 95 10.50 3.44 -11.82
CA GLU A 95 10.76 2.99 -13.18
C GLU A 95 9.48 3.09 -13.99
N ASN A 96 9.59 3.47 -15.26
CA ASN A 96 8.48 3.50 -16.20
C ASN A 96 8.86 2.80 -17.50
N VAL A 97 7.89 2.10 -18.08
CA VAL A 97 8.03 1.33 -19.33
C VAL A 97 6.75 1.49 -20.13
N GLU A 98 6.87 1.70 -21.43
CA GLU A 98 5.75 1.61 -22.37
C GLU A 98 5.58 0.17 -22.84
N ILE A 99 4.34 -0.32 -22.83
CA ILE A 99 3.98 -1.65 -23.31
C ILE A 99 3.18 -1.46 -24.61
N ASP A 100 3.78 -1.88 -25.71
CA ASP A 100 3.24 -1.78 -27.08
C ASP A 100 2.84 -3.14 -27.68
N GLU A 101 3.15 -4.23 -27.00
CA GLU A 101 2.84 -5.59 -27.43
C GLU A 101 1.32 -5.85 -27.26
N PRO A 102 0.58 -6.17 -28.35
CA PRO A 102 -0.89 -6.18 -28.31
C PRO A 102 -1.53 -7.21 -27.39
N ASP A 103 -0.97 -8.42 -27.29
CA ASP A 103 -1.57 -9.49 -26.48
C ASP A 103 -1.34 -9.20 -25.00
N LEU A 104 -0.12 -8.78 -24.64
CA LEU A 104 0.21 -8.34 -23.28
C LEU A 104 -0.60 -7.11 -22.87
N THR A 105 -0.78 -6.14 -23.76
CA THR A 105 -1.61 -4.95 -23.52
C THR A 105 -3.05 -5.35 -23.22
N SER A 106 -3.63 -6.25 -24.03
CA SER A 106 -5.01 -6.73 -23.84
C SER A 106 -5.19 -7.45 -22.50
N MET A 107 -4.20 -8.24 -22.07
CA MET A 107 -4.22 -8.92 -20.77
C MET A 107 -4.13 -7.95 -19.58
N LEU A 108 -3.28 -6.91 -19.68
CA LEU A 108 -2.99 -5.99 -18.58
C LEU A 108 -3.98 -4.82 -18.49
N MET A 109 -4.74 -4.54 -19.54
CA MET A 109 -5.71 -3.44 -19.59
C MET A 109 -6.73 -3.48 -18.45
N GLN A 110 -7.08 -4.67 -17.94
CA GLN A 110 -7.99 -4.83 -16.79
C GLN A 110 -7.46 -4.20 -15.49
N PHE A 111 -6.16 -4.00 -15.37
CA PHE A 111 -5.50 -3.36 -14.23
C PHE A 111 -5.16 -1.88 -14.50
N ALA A 112 -5.46 -1.39 -15.71
CA ALA A 112 -5.11 -0.05 -16.14
C ALA A 112 -6.09 0.99 -15.57
N VAL A 113 -5.53 2.10 -15.10
CA VAL A 113 -6.29 3.28 -14.71
C VAL A 113 -6.25 4.29 -15.85
N ASN A 114 -7.42 4.74 -16.31
CA ASN A 114 -7.49 5.82 -17.29
C ASN A 114 -7.09 7.16 -16.64
N VAL A 115 -6.19 7.90 -17.28
CA VAL A 115 -5.67 9.17 -16.74
C VAL A 115 -6.41 10.33 -17.39
N GLU A 116 -7.31 10.97 -16.64
CA GLU A 116 -8.10 12.12 -17.12
C GLU A 116 -7.47 13.48 -16.77
N SER A 117 -6.60 13.49 -15.76
CA SER A 117 -5.83 14.67 -15.32
C SER A 117 -4.41 14.26 -14.97
N PRO A 118 -3.42 15.18 -14.97
CA PRO A 118 -2.07 14.86 -14.55
C PRO A 118 -2.03 14.24 -13.15
N VAL A 119 -1.21 13.20 -12.98
CA VAL A 119 -1.00 12.48 -11.71
C VAL A 119 0.48 12.57 -11.33
N ASP A 120 0.75 12.93 -10.08
CA ASP A 120 2.10 12.84 -9.52
C ASP A 120 2.37 11.39 -9.07
N PRO A 121 3.44 10.71 -9.55
CA PRO A 121 3.83 9.40 -9.05
C PRO A 121 4.05 9.33 -7.52
N HIS A 122 4.37 10.46 -6.87
CA HIS A 122 4.46 10.54 -5.41
C HIS A 122 3.13 10.28 -4.71
N ASP A 123 2.02 10.64 -5.35
CA ASP A 123 0.66 10.45 -4.82
C ASP A 123 0.16 9.00 -4.99
N ILE A 124 0.92 8.14 -5.68
CA ILE A 124 0.63 6.70 -5.74
C ILE A 124 0.83 6.12 -4.34
N LEU A 125 -0.28 5.94 -3.64
CA LEU A 125 -0.32 5.35 -2.31
C LEU A 125 -0.84 3.91 -2.34
N PRO A 126 -0.38 3.06 -1.42
CA PRO A 126 -0.91 1.72 -1.19
C PRO A 126 -2.28 1.78 -0.49
N ILE A 127 -3.33 1.85 -1.30
CA ILE A 127 -4.74 1.79 -0.89
C ILE A 127 -5.35 0.58 -1.59
N TYR A 128 -5.86 -0.38 -0.82
CA TYR A 128 -6.39 -1.64 -1.36
C TYR A 128 -7.68 -2.05 -0.70
N HIS A 129 -8.60 -2.60 -1.49
CA HIS A 129 -9.69 -3.40 -0.95
C HIS A 129 -9.17 -4.72 -0.38
N PHE A 130 -9.80 -5.27 0.65
CA PHE A 130 -9.41 -6.57 1.20
C PHE A 130 -9.60 -7.72 0.21
N SER A 131 -10.48 -7.56 -0.77
CA SER A 131 -10.65 -8.47 -1.90
C SER A 131 -9.44 -8.53 -2.83
N GLN A 132 -8.57 -7.51 -2.81
CA GLN A 132 -7.37 -7.44 -3.63
C GLN A 132 -6.15 -8.07 -2.94
N ILE A 133 -6.24 -8.42 -1.66
CA ILE A 133 -5.21 -9.20 -0.98
C ILE A 133 -5.28 -10.63 -1.51
N ASP A 134 -4.23 -11.04 -2.21
CA ASP A 134 -4.09 -12.39 -2.75
C ASP A 134 -3.69 -13.35 -1.62
N ASN A 135 -2.57 -13.07 -0.97
CA ASN A 135 -2.09 -13.86 0.15
C ASN A 135 -1.31 -13.01 1.16
N CYS A 136 -1.16 -13.54 2.37
CA CYS A 136 -0.35 -12.92 3.40
C CYS A 136 0.47 -13.95 4.18
N GLU A 137 1.79 -13.76 4.28
CA GLU A 137 2.64 -14.50 5.20
C GLU A 137 2.84 -13.71 6.50
N ILE A 138 2.57 -14.33 7.64
CA ILE A 138 2.70 -13.68 8.95
C ILE A 138 3.66 -14.48 9.83
N LYS A 139 4.73 -13.82 10.30
CA LYS A 139 5.76 -14.42 11.17
C LYS A 139 5.93 -13.57 12.42
N LYS A 140 5.77 -14.18 13.60
CA LYS A 140 6.06 -13.53 14.89
C LYS A 140 7.54 -13.67 15.20
N ASN A 141 8.21 -12.57 15.53
CA ASN A 141 9.60 -12.60 15.96
C ASN A 141 9.73 -12.76 17.49
N TRP A 142 10.95 -13.00 17.98
CA TRP A 142 11.25 -13.25 19.38
C TRP A 142 10.95 -12.05 20.32
N VAL A 143 11.02 -10.82 19.81
CA VAL A 143 10.62 -9.60 20.56
C VAL A 143 9.11 -9.34 20.52
N GLY A 144 8.34 -10.26 19.94
CA GLY A 144 6.89 -10.20 19.91
C GLY A 144 6.29 -9.30 18.84
N ALA A 145 7.09 -8.76 17.90
CA ALA A 145 6.61 -8.08 16.69
C ALA A 145 6.10 -9.10 15.66
N TYR A 146 5.20 -8.68 14.76
CA TYR A 146 4.80 -9.51 13.61
C TYR A 146 5.35 -8.89 12.34
N VAL A 147 6.01 -9.71 11.52
CA VAL A 147 6.37 -9.36 10.15
C VAL A 147 5.30 -9.95 9.25
N CYS A 148 4.63 -9.09 8.48
CA CYS A 148 3.59 -9.48 7.54
C CYS A 148 4.07 -9.16 6.13
N ALA A 149 4.12 -10.14 5.24
CA ALA A 149 4.37 -9.94 3.82
C ALA A 149 3.03 -10.12 3.10
N ILE A 150 2.58 -9.08 2.41
CA ILE A 150 1.25 -9.00 1.79
C ILE A 150 1.45 -8.94 0.28
N ASN A 151 0.88 -9.91 -0.42
CA ASN A 151 0.82 -9.94 -1.88
C ASN A 151 -0.58 -9.56 -2.33
N PHE A 152 -0.66 -8.77 -3.40
CA PHE A 152 -1.93 -8.34 -3.97
C PHE A 152 -2.12 -8.92 -5.37
N VAL A 153 -3.38 -9.07 -5.78
CA VAL A 153 -3.76 -9.68 -7.08
C VAL A 153 -3.19 -8.93 -8.30
N ASN A 154 -2.92 -7.63 -8.17
CA ASN A 154 -2.31 -6.81 -9.22
C ASN A 154 -0.77 -6.93 -9.24
N GLY A 155 -0.20 -7.80 -8.40
CA GLY A 155 1.23 -8.01 -8.26
C GLY A 155 1.94 -7.04 -7.31
N ASP A 156 1.21 -6.15 -6.63
CA ASP A 156 1.83 -5.32 -5.59
C ASP A 156 2.32 -6.18 -4.43
N PHE A 157 3.36 -5.68 -3.78
CA PHE A 157 3.95 -6.33 -2.62
C PHE A 157 4.28 -5.31 -1.54
N ILE A 158 3.91 -5.63 -0.29
CA ILE A 158 4.26 -4.82 0.87
C ILE A 158 4.65 -5.73 2.03
N LYS A 159 5.82 -5.46 2.60
CA LYS A 159 6.31 -6.10 3.81
C LYS A 159 6.31 -5.11 4.96
N ILE A 160 5.57 -5.43 6.01
CA ILE A 160 5.39 -4.56 7.17
C ILE A 160 5.79 -5.26 8.46
N LEU A 161 6.26 -4.49 9.44
CA LEU A 161 6.48 -4.93 10.80
C LEU A 161 5.51 -4.21 11.72
N LEU A 162 4.65 -4.97 12.39
CA LEU A 162 3.70 -4.51 13.39
C LEU A 162 4.34 -4.58 14.78
N PRO A 163 4.72 -3.44 15.38
CA PRO A 163 5.48 -3.42 16.62
C PRO A 163 4.64 -3.94 17.80
N PRO A 164 5.28 -4.51 18.83
CA PRO A 164 4.57 -5.01 20.02
C PRO A 164 3.94 -3.87 20.84
N LEU A 165 4.50 -2.67 20.77
CA LEU A 165 4.10 -1.48 21.55
C LEU A 165 3.81 -0.30 20.62
N GLY A 166 2.90 0.58 21.03
CA GLY A 166 2.46 1.76 20.28
C GLY A 166 3.35 3.00 20.47
N GLY A 167 4.67 2.80 20.53
CA GLY A 167 5.64 3.86 20.83
C GLY A 167 6.11 3.89 22.30
N LEU A 168 7.09 4.76 22.55
CA LEU A 168 7.66 4.97 23.89
C LEU A 168 6.58 5.45 24.86
N PHE A 169 6.56 4.88 26.08
CA PHE A 169 5.63 5.22 27.16
C PHE A 169 4.12 5.07 26.85
N GLY A 170 3.75 4.26 25.84
CA GLY A 170 2.34 4.00 25.52
C GLY A 170 1.67 5.07 24.66
N GLY A 171 2.43 5.71 23.75
CA GLY A 171 1.98 6.85 22.93
C GLY A 171 0.68 6.64 22.14
N MET A 172 0.39 5.42 21.68
CA MET A 172 -0.89 5.07 21.03
C MET A 172 -1.76 4.19 21.95
N PRO A 173 -2.80 4.75 22.60
CA PRO A 173 -3.54 4.07 23.67
C PRO A 173 -4.30 2.83 23.20
N ASN A 174 -4.83 2.81 21.97
CA ASN A 174 -5.54 1.63 21.42
C ASN A 174 -4.63 0.71 20.60
N HIS A 175 -3.30 0.85 20.69
CA HIS A 175 -2.35 0.06 19.91
C HIS A 175 -2.63 -1.45 19.97
N SER A 176 -2.83 -2.00 21.17
CA SER A 176 -3.01 -3.45 21.34
C SER A 176 -4.28 -3.96 20.68
N SER A 177 -5.39 -3.22 20.76
CA SER A 177 -6.66 -3.62 20.12
C SER A 177 -6.58 -3.47 18.60
N TYR A 178 -6.03 -2.35 18.11
CA TYR A 178 -5.84 -2.11 16.68
C TYR A 178 -4.90 -3.13 16.04
N ARG A 179 -3.77 -3.44 16.70
CA ARG A 179 -2.85 -4.47 16.26
C ARG A 179 -3.52 -5.83 16.12
N LYS A 180 -4.33 -6.22 17.12
CA LYS A 180 -5.05 -7.48 17.11
C LYS A 180 -6.02 -7.55 15.93
N ALA A 181 -6.79 -6.48 15.71
CA ALA A 181 -7.77 -6.44 14.63
C ALA A 181 -7.13 -6.49 13.23
N ILE A 182 -6.00 -5.80 13.03
CA ILE A 182 -5.21 -5.88 11.79
C ILE A 182 -4.69 -7.31 11.57
N LEU A 183 -4.16 -7.96 12.60
CA LEU A 183 -3.66 -9.33 12.49
C LEU A 183 -4.78 -10.32 12.16
N GLU A 184 -5.93 -10.23 12.82
CA GLU A 184 -7.08 -11.09 12.54
C GLU A 184 -7.53 -10.96 11.07
N LEU A 185 -7.55 -9.73 10.56
CA LEU A 185 -7.85 -9.45 9.16
C LEU A 185 -6.83 -10.13 8.22
N LEU A 186 -5.54 -9.88 8.41
CA LEU A 186 -4.49 -10.44 7.55
C LEU A 186 -4.42 -11.97 7.64
N MET A 187 -4.62 -12.55 8.84
CA MET A 187 -4.65 -14.00 9.04
C MET A 187 -5.81 -14.67 8.30
N SER A 188 -6.98 -14.02 8.24
CA SER A 188 -8.12 -14.55 7.48
C SER A 188 -7.83 -14.72 5.98
N LYS A 189 -6.88 -13.94 5.45
CA LYS A 189 -6.40 -14.03 4.06
C LYS A 189 -5.26 -15.03 3.89
N SER A 190 -4.42 -15.21 4.91
CA SER A 190 -3.36 -16.22 4.94
C SER A 190 -3.90 -17.65 4.84
N GLN A 191 -5.06 -17.94 5.44
CA GLN A 191 -5.65 -19.28 5.50
C GLN A 191 -6.39 -19.73 4.23
N GLN A 192 -6.48 -18.88 3.20
CA GLN A 192 -7.20 -19.21 1.96
C GLN A 192 -6.39 -20.09 1.01
N HIS A 193 -5.09 -20.27 1.26
CA HIS A 193 -4.24 -21.22 0.54
C HIS A 193 -3.55 -22.15 1.54
N PRO A 194 -4.01 -23.41 1.72
CA PRO A 194 -3.20 -24.39 2.42
C PRO A 194 -1.89 -24.53 1.66
N ALA A 195 -0.77 -24.48 2.38
CA ALA A 195 0.52 -24.85 1.84
C ALA A 195 0.38 -26.25 1.23
N THR A 196 0.44 -26.33 -0.10
CA THR A 196 0.73 -27.60 -0.75
C THR A 196 2.18 -27.92 -0.43
N ASP A 197 2.36 -28.92 0.45
CA ASP A 197 3.63 -29.57 0.78
C ASP A 197 4.39 -30.05 -0.48
#